data_AF-J6F3N9-F1
#
_entry.id   AF-J6F3N9-F1
#
_cell.length_a   1.000
_cell.length_b   1.000
_cell.length_c   1.000
_cell.angle_alpha   90.00
_cell.angle_beta   90.00
_cell.angle_gamma   90.00
#
_symmetry.space_group_name_H-M   'P 1'
#
loop_
_entity.id
_entity.type
_entity.pdbx_description
1 polymer ?
#
loop_
_entity_poly.entity_id
_entity_poly.type
_entity_poly.pdbx_seq_one_letter_code
_entity_poly.pdbx_strand_id
1 'polypeptide(L)'
;MCAARRRINVSPLHLAAGANSSHGPHCPEAHAQPACGTVVLGSYNMGMHIASIFIVLVTSFFGIMLPTVAGWFKGPSVADLDSASVGREYGVWGCVFFFARHIGTGIIISTAFIHLLYHGFLMFSDPCLGTLHFPPTAPAIALAGAFITFLFDFVAAWRQGVQDDRDKEANEACNISIETAQRRKAAWQVILLEAGIIFHSVMIGVTLGADSSSAWTTLLLVIIFHQLFEGAALGARIASLHWQTKLHTILQILAFMLITPIGIAIGIGVRQSFSANGTAALVSIGILDSTSAGILVSTAPVRSLTPALLLL
;
A
#
# COMPACT_ATOMS: atom_id res chain seq x y z
N MET A 1 8.24 42.45 -12.97
CA MET A 1 8.36 42.60 -11.50
C MET A 1 7.20 43.48 -11.03
N CYS A 2 6.12 42.89 -10.51
CA CYS A 2 5.02 43.64 -9.89
C CYS A 2 4.98 43.31 -8.41
N ALA A 3 5.18 44.36 -7.60
CA ALA A 3 5.28 44.29 -6.16
C ALA A 3 3.91 44.00 -5.52
N ALA A 4 3.85 42.97 -4.68
CA ALA A 4 2.69 42.67 -3.85
C ALA A 4 2.60 43.69 -2.70
N ARG A 5 1.69 44.66 -2.83
CA ARG A 5 1.33 45.57 -1.74
C ARG A 5 0.43 44.82 -0.75
N ARG A 6 1.01 44.27 0.34
CA ARG A 6 0.22 43.81 1.50
C ARG A 6 -0.47 45.02 2.13
N ARG A 7 -1.78 45.12 2.02
CA ARG A 7 -2.58 45.88 3.00
C ARG A 7 -3.14 44.89 4.01
N ILE A 8 -2.58 44.94 5.21
CA ILE A 8 -3.22 44.47 6.42
C ILE A 8 -4.33 45.49 6.71
N ASN A 9 -5.59 45.06 6.84
CA ASN A 9 -6.53 45.84 7.62
C ASN A 9 -7.54 44.94 8.34
N VAL A 10 -7.74 45.31 9.60
CA VAL A 10 -8.54 44.72 10.65
C VAL A 10 -10.04 44.91 10.39
N SER A 11 -10.85 43.91 10.77
CA SER A 11 -12.32 43.92 10.92
C SER A 11 -12.79 45.07 11.86
N PRO A 12 -14.08 45.53 11.92
CA PRO A 12 -15.30 44.70 11.76
C PRO A 12 -16.60 45.36 11.17
N LEU A 13 -17.60 44.50 10.90
CA LEU A 13 -19.06 44.68 10.97
C LEU A 13 -19.82 45.74 10.11
N HIS A 14 -20.91 45.24 9.49
CA HIS A 14 -22.13 45.90 8.96
C HIS A 14 -22.17 46.59 7.58
N LEU A 15 -23.28 46.24 6.89
CA LEU A 15 -24.13 46.99 5.94
C LEU A 15 -23.92 46.82 4.43
N ALA A 16 -25.03 46.45 3.79
CA ALA A 16 -25.26 46.32 2.37
C ALA A 16 -25.36 47.67 1.65
N ALA A 17 -24.90 47.75 0.41
CA ALA A 17 -25.48 48.52 -0.70
C ALA A 17 -24.64 48.29 -1.97
N GLY A 18 -25.31 48.02 -3.09
CA GLY A 18 -24.65 47.81 -4.38
C GLY A 18 -24.13 49.10 -5.01
N ALA A 19 -23.18 48.97 -5.94
CA ALA A 19 -23.17 49.67 -7.23
C ALA A 19 -21.92 49.31 -8.07
N ASN A 20 -22.22 49.10 -9.34
CA ASN A 20 -21.45 49.44 -10.54
C ASN A 20 -20.16 48.69 -10.95
N SER A 21 -20.29 48.25 -12.20
CA SER A 21 -19.29 47.85 -13.18
C SER A 21 -18.08 48.79 -13.26
N SER A 22 -16.90 48.20 -13.20
CA SER A 22 -15.70 48.77 -13.81
C SER A 22 -14.84 47.63 -14.39
N HIS A 23 -14.64 47.69 -15.71
CA HIS A 23 -13.75 46.80 -16.45
C HIS A 23 -12.31 46.96 -15.95
N GLY A 24 -11.83 45.97 -15.22
CA GLY A 24 -10.40 45.75 -14.95
C GLY A 24 -9.84 44.70 -15.93
N PRO A 25 -8.53 44.72 -16.22
CA PRO A 25 -7.93 43.82 -17.19
C PRO A 25 -8.07 42.36 -16.73
N HIS A 26 -8.54 41.50 -17.63
CA HIS A 26 -8.64 40.06 -17.43
C HIS A 26 -7.26 39.48 -17.09
N CYS A 27 -7.04 39.18 -15.81
CA CYS A 27 -6.07 38.15 -15.45
C CYS A 27 -6.65 36.80 -15.91
N PRO A 28 -5.86 35.91 -16.54
CA PRO A 28 -6.28 34.52 -16.68
C PRO A 28 -6.54 33.98 -15.27
N GLU A 29 -7.71 33.36 -15.06
CA GLU A 29 -8.06 32.71 -13.80
C GLU A 29 -6.96 31.72 -13.42
N ALA A 30 -6.12 32.09 -12.45
CA ALA A 30 -5.38 31.11 -11.70
C ALA A 30 -6.44 30.23 -11.06
N HIS A 31 -6.49 28.94 -11.43
CA HIS A 31 -7.41 27.95 -10.86
C HIS A 31 -7.45 28.14 -9.34
N ALA A 32 -8.53 28.75 -8.84
CA ALA A 32 -8.71 28.97 -7.43
C ALA A 32 -8.79 27.60 -6.79
N GLN A 33 -7.78 27.24 -5.99
CA GLN A 33 -7.79 25.99 -5.23
C GLN A 33 -9.09 25.95 -4.41
N PRO A 34 -9.87 24.86 -4.50
CA PRO A 34 -11.13 24.75 -3.80
C PRO A 34 -10.90 24.92 -2.29
N ALA A 35 -11.84 25.57 -1.61
CA ALA A 35 -11.74 25.75 -0.16
C ALA A 35 -11.63 24.40 0.55
N CYS A 36 -10.92 24.37 1.67
CA CYS A 36 -10.67 23.15 2.42
C CYS A 36 -11.98 22.48 2.87
N GLY A 37 -12.06 21.16 2.72
CA GLY A 37 -13.26 20.40 3.07
C GLY A 37 -14.45 20.58 2.12
N THR A 38 -14.24 21.19 0.94
CA THR A 38 -15.30 21.26 -0.07
C THR A 38 -15.36 20.00 -0.93
N VAL A 39 -16.56 19.44 -1.03
CA VAL A 39 -16.84 18.31 -1.92
C VAL A 39 -16.90 18.83 -3.36
N VAL A 40 -15.91 18.46 -4.17
CA VAL A 40 -15.89 18.79 -5.60
C VAL A 40 -16.79 17.80 -6.33
N LEU A 41 -17.99 18.26 -6.72
CA LEU A 41 -18.94 17.50 -7.53
C LEU A 41 -18.76 17.86 -9.01
N GLY A 42 -17.79 17.22 -9.67
CA GLY A 42 -17.56 17.32 -11.10
C GLY A 42 -18.52 16.46 -11.94
N SER A 43 -18.25 16.35 -13.24
CA SER A 43 -19.00 15.47 -14.15
C SER A 43 -18.75 13.99 -13.83
N TYR A 44 -19.58 13.43 -12.96
CA TYR A 44 -19.42 12.06 -12.46
C TYR A 44 -20.17 11.04 -13.32
N ASN A 45 -19.43 10.17 -14.02
CA ASN A 45 -20.02 9.08 -14.78
C ASN A 45 -20.18 7.82 -13.92
N MET A 46 -21.39 7.59 -13.40
CA MET A 46 -21.70 6.39 -12.57
C MET A 46 -21.35 5.08 -13.27
N GLY A 47 -21.57 4.97 -14.57
CA GLY A 47 -21.32 3.75 -15.34
C GLY A 47 -19.84 3.37 -15.36
N MET A 48 -18.96 4.35 -15.55
CA MET A 48 -17.50 4.12 -15.54
C MET A 48 -16.99 3.73 -14.14
N HIS A 49 -17.53 4.35 -13.10
CA HIS A 49 -17.16 4.01 -11.72
C HIS A 49 -17.60 2.59 -11.35
N ILE A 50 -18.82 2.18 -11.73
CA ILE A 50 -19.28 0.81 -11.53
C ILE A 50 -18.43 -0.17 -12.35
N ALA A 51 -18.09 0.16 -13.60
CA ALA A 51 -17.22 -0.66 -14.43
C ALA A 51 -15.82 -0.84 -13.80
N SER A 52 -15.29 0.19 -13.14
CA SER A 52 -13.98 0.12 -12.48
C SER A 52 -13.89 -0.95 -11.39
N ILE A 53 -14.98 -1.24 -10.67
CA ILE A 53 -15.04 -2.33 -9.67
C ILE A 53 -14.68 -3.67 -10.33
N PHE A 54 -15.30 -3.98 -11.47
CA PHE A 54 -15.07 -5.24 -12.18
C PHE A 54 -13.68 -5.28 -12.83
N ILE A 55 -13.24 -4.16 -13.40
CA ILE A 55 -11.90 -4.07 -14.03
C ILE A 55 -10.81 -4.32 -12.99
N VAL A 56 -10.89 -3.67 -11.83
CA VAL A 56 -9.92 -3.85 -10.73
C VAL A 56 -10.02 -5.26 -10.16
N LEU A 57 -11.23 -5.80 -9.96
CA LEU A 57 -11.40 -7.19 -9.48
C LEU A 57 -10.71 -8.21 -10.39
N VAL A 58 -10.92 -8.11 -11.72
CA VAL A 58 -10.30 -8.99 -12.71
C VAL A 58 -8.78 -8.82 -12.74
N THR A 59 -8.31 -7.58 -12.66
CA THR A 59 -6.86 -7.29 -12.63
C THR A 59 -6.20 -7.85 -11.37
N SER A 60 -6.82 -7.68 -10.19
CA SER A 60 -6.34 -8.25 -8.93
C SER A 60 -6.28 -9.78 -8.99
N PHE A 61 -7.30 -10.43 -9.58
CA PHE A 61 -7.32 -11.87 -9.78
C PHE A 61 -6.11 -12.33 -10.57
N PHE A 62 -5.85 -11.73 -11.74
CA PHE A 62 -4.70 -12.13 -12.56
C PHE A 62 -3.36 -11.82 -11.90
N GLY A 63 -3.25 -10.67 -11.22
CA GLY A 63 -2.04 -10.26 -10.52
C GLY A 63 -1.62 -11.28 -9.46
N ILE A 64 -2.53 -11.69 -8.58
CA ILE A 64 -2.21 -12.63 -7.50
C ILE A 64 -2.17 -14.08 -7.94
N MET A 65 -3.04 -14.50 -8.87
CA MET A 65 -3.14 -15.90 -9.29
C MET A 65 -1.96 -16.38 -10.11
N LEU A 66 -1.44 -15.56 -11.02
CA LEU A 66 -0.40 -15.98 -11.95
C LEU A 66 0.85 -16.53 -11.21
N PRO A 67 1.49 -15.80 -10.27
CA PRO A 67 2.63 -16.34 -9.53
C PRO A 67 2.23 -17.39 -8.49
N THR A 68 1.03 -17.31 -7.92
CA THR A 68 0.57 -18.29 -6.91
C THR A 68 0.42 -19.68 -7.52
N VAL A 69 -0.28 -19.77 -8.65
CA VAL A 69 -0.55 -21.02 -9.36
C VAL A 69 0.71 -21.57 -10.02
N ALA A 70 1.57 -20.69 -10.57
CA ALA A 70 2.88 -21.09 -11.09
C ALA A 70 3.76 -21.76 -10.01
N GLY A 71 3.67 -21.30 -8.76
CA GLY A 71 4.33 -21.93 -7.62
C GLY A 71 3.74 -23.27 -7.19
N TRP A 72 2.45 -23.53 -7.44
CA TRP A 72 1.77 -24.78 -7.07
C TRP A 72 1.97 -25.92 -8.06
N PHE A 73 2.07 -25.62 -9.36
CA PHE A 73 2.22 -26.64 -10.40
C PHE A 73 3.62 -27.27 -10.46
N LYS A 74 4.62 -26.68 -9.79
CA LYS A 74 5.94 -27.28 -9.62
C LYS A 74 6.11 -27.71 -8.17
N GLY A 75 6.28 -29.01 -7.95
CA GLY A 75 6.38 -29.64 -6.63
C GLY A 75 7.49 -29.09 -5.72
N PRO A 76 7.52 -29.54 -4.45
CA PRO A 76 8.27 -28.93 -3.37
C PRO A 76 9.78 -29.11 -3.56
N SER A 77 10.46 -28.10 -4.09
CA SER A 77 11.94 -28.03 -4.04
C SER A 77 12.43 -26.58 -4.00
N VAL A 78 11.65 -25.69 -3.38
CA VAL A 78 11.99 -24.26 -3.18
C VAL A 78 12.64 -24.01 -1.81
N ALA A 79 12.69 -25.03 -0.93
CA ALA A 79 13.45 -24.96 0.32
C ALA A 79 14.98 -24.98 0.10
N ASP A 80 15.46 -25.48 -1.05
CA ASP A 80 16.89 -25.54 -1.40
C ASP A 80 17.40 -24.31 -2.18
N LEU A 81 16.53 -23.34 -2.50
CA LEU A 81 16.88 -22.17 -3.33
C LEU A 81 17.69 -21.09 -2.59
N ASP A 82 17.80 -21.14 -1.26
CA ASP A 82 18.64 -20.20 -0.48
C ASP A 82 20.09 -20.69 -0.32
N SER A 83 20.42 -21.93 -0.71
CA SER A 83 21.75 -22.55 -0.53
C SER A 83 22.50 -22.86 -1.83
N ALA A 84 21.91 -22.61 -3.00
CA ALA A 84 22.49 -23.04 -4.28
C ALA A 84 23.18 -21.90 -5.04
N SER A 85 24.51 -21.97 -5.07
CA SER A 85 25.36 -21.32 -6.06
C SER A 85 24.79 -21.45 -7.48
N VAL A 86 24.78 -20.34 -8.23
CA VAL A 86 24.49 -20.29 -9.67
C VAL A 86 25.30 -21.36 -10.40
N GLY A 87 24.67 -22.48 -10.72
CA GLY A 87 25.38 -23.69 -11.14
C GLY A 87 24.47 -24.72 -11.80
N ARG A 88 24.16 -24.49 -13.07
CA ARG A 88 24.03 -25.52 -14.13
C ARG A 88 22.92 -26.58 -14.08
N GLU A 89 21.80 -26.40 -13.38
CA GLU A 89 20.60 -27.23 -13.71
C GLU A 89 19.25 -26.57 -13.40
N TYR A 90 19.02 -25.36 -13.92
CA TYR A 90 17.70 -24.71 -13.88
C TYR A 90 17.10 -24.66 -15.29
N GLY A 91 15.94 -25.29 -15.50
CA GLY A 91 15.11 -25.03 -16.68
C GLY A 91 14.60 -23.59 -16.66
N VAL A 92 14.33 -23.00 -17.83
CA VAL A 92 13.94 -21.57 -18.04
C VAL A 92 12.94 -21.03 -17.00
N TRP A 93 11.96 -21.85 -16.63
CA TRP A 93 10.93 -21.53 -15.63
C TRP A 93 11.45 -21.23 -14.21
N GLY A 94 12.54 -21.87 -13.77
CA GLY A 94 13.15 -21.60 -12.47
C GLY A 94 13.79 -20.21 -12.43
N CYS A 95 14.48 -19.83 -13.51
CA CYS A 95 15.02 -18.48 -13.67
C CYS A 95 13.89 -17.43 -13.68
N VAL A 96 12.80 -17.67 -14.43
CA VAL A 96 11.65 -16.76 -14.47
C VAL A 96 11.05 -16.54 -13.07
N PHE A 97 10.85 -17.61 -12.30
CA PHE A 97 10.31 -17.50 -10.93
C PHE A 97 11.28 -16.79 -9.97
N PHE A 98 12.58 -17.08 -10.07
CA PHE A 98 13.61 -16.40 -9.29
C PHE A 98 13.61 -14.89 -9.56
N PHE A 99 13.62 -14.47 -10.83
CA PHE A 99 13.55 -13.06 -11.19
C PHE A 99 12.22 -12.42 -10.75
N ALA A 100 11.08 -13.09 -10.96
CA ALA A 100 9.77 -12.60 -10.54
C ALA A 100 9.72 -12.32 -9.02
N ARG A 101 10.31 -13.20 -8.19
CA ARG A 101 10.38 -13.01 -6.73
C ARG A 101 11.25 -11.80 -6.33
N HIS A 102 12.37 -11.57 -7.00
CA HIS A 102 13.24 -10.43 -6.70
C HIS A 102 12.62 -9.11 -7.19
N ILE A 103 12.01 -9.12 -8.38
CA ILE A 103 11.24 -8.00 -8.91
C ILE A 103 10.10 -7.65 -7.95
N GLY A 104 9.36 -8.64 -7.44
CA GLY A 104 8.32 -8.43 -6.44
C GLY A 104 8.81 -7.73 -5.16
N THR A 105 10.02 -8.06 -4.71
CA THR A 105 10.63 -7.38 -3.55
C THR A 105 10.92 -5.92 -3.85
N GLY A 106 11.45 -5.62 -5.04
CA GLY A 106 11.68 -4.25 -5.49
C GLY A 106 10.38 -3.45 -5.62
N ILE A 107 9.31 -4.07 -6.14
CA ILE A 107 7.98 -3.45 -6.22
C ILE A 107 7.49 -3.06 -4.82
N ILE A 108 7.53 -3.98 -3.84
CA ILE A 108 7.08 -3.72 -2.47
C ILE A 108 7.87 -2.58 -1.82
N ILE A 109 9.21 -2.59 -1.95
CA ILE A 109 10.06 -1.53 -1.40
C ILE A 109 9.77 -0.18 -2.08
N SER A 110 9.64 -0.16 -3.41
CA SER A 110 9.29 1.05 -4.16
C SER A 110 7.92 1.59 -3.75
N THR A 111 6.92 0.73 -3.62
CA THR A 111 5.59 1.09 -3.14
C THR A 111 5.68 1.68 -1.74
N ALA A 112 6.43 1.07 -0.82
CA ALA A 112 6.54 1.57 0.54
C ALA A 112 7.17 2.98 0.63
N PHE A 113 8.26 3.23 -0.11
CA PHE A 113 8.94 4.53 -0.04
C PHE A 113 8.29 5.61 -0.92
N ILE A 114 8.04 5.31 -2.19
CA ILE A 114 7.61 6.30 -3.19
C ILE A 114 6.09 6.45 -3.19
N HIS A 115 5.35 5.36 -3.04
CA HIS A 115 3.90 5.43 -3.12
C HIS A 115 3.28 5.73 -1.76
N LEU A 116 3.64 4.99 -0.72
CA LEU A 116 3.02 5.12 0.60
C LEU A 116 3.59 6.26 1.41
N LEU A 117 4.89 6.20 1.70
CA LEU A 117 5.52 7.16 2.61
C LEU A 117 5.47 8.58 2.04
N TYR A 118 5.86 8.75 0.76
CA TYR A 118 5.82 10.07 0.13
C TYR A 118 4.39 10.60 -0.03
N HIS A 119 3.41 9.77 -0.36
CA HIS A 119 2.01 10.21 -0.40
C HIS A 119 1.52 10.63 0.99
N GLY A 120 1.89 9.90 2.05
CA GLY A 120 1.65 10.32 3.42
C GLY A 120 2.25 11.69 3.74
N PHE A 121 3.48 11.96 3.30
CA PHE A 121 4.10 13.28 3.41
C PHE A 121 3.28 14.37 2.71
N LEU A 122 2.77 14.10 1.51
CA LEU A 122 1.95 15.05 0.77
C LEU A 122 0.64 15.35 1.49
N MET A 123 -0.05 14.34 2.03
CA MET A 123 -1.28 14.54 2.80
C MET A 123 -1.07 15.39 4.06
N PHE A 124 0.05 15.18 4.77
CA PHE A 124 0.41 15.98 5.95
C PHE A 124 0.94 17.39 5.62
N SER A 125 1.42 17.60 4.39
CA SER A 125 1.90 18.89 3.91
C SER A 125 0.81 19.73 3.24
N ASP A 126 -0.42 19.21 3.19
CA ASP A 126 -1.53 19.91 2.55
C ASP A 126 -1.87 21.21 3.31
N PRO A 127 -2.03 22.36 2.62
CA PRO A 127 -2.37 23.63 3.25
C PRO A 127 -3.64 23.59 4.12
N CYS A 128 -4.57 22.67 3.82
CA CYS A 128 -5.82 22.51 4.56
C CYS A 128 -5.67 21.89 5.96
N LEU A 129 -4.50 21.31 6.25
CA LEU A 129 -4.19 20.79 7.59
C LEU A 129 -3.57 21.85 8.51
N GLY A 130 -3.12 22.98 7.94
CA GLY A 130 -2.38 24.01 8.65
C GLY A 130 -0.93 23.61 8.97
N THR A 131 -0.26 24.40 9.80
CA THR A 131 1.13 24.12 10.20
C THR A 131 1.17 23.01 11.24
N LEU A 132 1.71 21.85 10.87
CA LEU A 132 2.00 20.79 11.83
C LEU A 132 3.09 21.22 12.81
N HIS A 133 2.93 20.83 14.09
CA HIS A 133 3.95 21.05 15.11
C HIS A 133 5.23 20.23 14.86
N PHE A 134 5.11 19.13 14.12
CA PHE A 134 6.22 18.23 13.79
C PHE A 134 6.23 17.92 12.28
N PRO A 135 7.08 18.60 11.48
CA PRO A 135 7.10 18.41 10.02
C PRO A 135 7.33 16.98 9.53
N PRO A 136 8.21 16.15 10.15
CA PRO A 136 8.40 14.76 9.73
C PRO A 136 7.37 13.81 10.37
N THR A 137 6.08 14.17 10.35
CA THR A 137 5.00 13.34 10.91
C THR A 137 4.85 12.00 10.17
N ALA A 138 4.82 12.01 8.83
CA ALA A 138 4.75 10.79 8.01
C ALA A 138 5.85 9.75 8.35
N PRO A 139 7.15 10.08 8.31
CA PRO A 139 8.20 9.11 8.58
C PRO A 139 8.26 8.70 10.05
N ALA A 140 7.82 9.54 10.98
CA ALA A 140 7.67 9.13 12.38
C ALA A 140 6.56 8.09 12.56
N ILE A 141 5.43 8.24 11.86
CA ILE A 141 4.37 7.22 11.85
C ILE A 141 4.85 5.94 11.15
N ALA A 142 5.60 6.06 10.06
CA ALA A 142 6.20 4.91 9.40
C ALA A 142 7.19 4.18 10.31
N LEU A 143 8.01 4.90 11.08
CA LEU A 143 8.89 4.31 12.08
C LEU A 143 8.09 3.61 13.19
N ALA A 144 6.96 4.18 13.61
CA ALA A 144 6.06 3.53 14.55
C ALA A 144 5.47 2.23 13.97
N GLY A 145 5.04 2.23 12.70
CA GLY A 145 4.60 1.03 11.98
C GLY A 145 5.69 -0.05 11.93
N ALA A 146 6.93 0.36 11.61
CA ALA A 146 8.08 -0.54 11.60
C ALA A 146 8.37 -1.13 12.99
N PHE A 147 8.26 -0.32 14.05
CA PHE A 147 8.43 -0.76 15.43
C PHE A 147 7.32 -1.71 15.87
N ILE A 148 6.08 -1.47 15.43
CA ILE A 148 4.95 -2.39 15.67
C ILE A 148 5.24 -3.76 15.04
N THR A 149 5.71 -3.81 13.78
CA THR A 149 6.14 -5.07 13.15
C THR A 149 7.24 -5.76 13.95
N PHE A 150 8.25 -5.01 14.41
CA PHE A 150 9.32 -5.55 15.26
C PHE A 150 8.79 -6.12 16.58
N LEU A 151 7.86 -5.43 17.24
CA LEU A 151 7.24 -5.92 18.47
C LEU A 151 6.45 -7.20 18.23
N PHE A 152 5.70 -7.29 17.12
CA PHE A 152 5.01 -8.52 16.74
C PHE A 152 5.98 -9.68 16.51
N ASP A 153 7.07 -9.43 15.78
CA ASP A 153 8.13 -10.41 15.57
C ASP A 153 8.78 -10.85 16.90
N PHE A 154 9.04 -9.90 17.79
CA PHE A 154 9.61 -10.18 19.11
C PHE A 154 8.66 -11.01 19.98
N VAL A 155 7.39 -10.64 20.07
CA VAL A 155 6.39 -11.38 20.84
C VAL A 155 6.15 -12.77 20.25
N ALA A 156 6.13 -12.89 18.92
CA ALA A 156 6.02 -14.17 18.24
C ALA A 156 7.23 -15.07 18.54
N ALA A 157 8.44 -14.51 18.54
CA ALA A 157 9.66 -15.22 18.90
C ALA A 157 9.70 -15.58 20.38
N TRP A 158 9.30 -14.67 21.27
CA TRP A 158 9.25 -14.89 22.71
C TRP A 158 8.27 -16.02 23.07
N ARG A 159 7.06 -16.01 22.50
CA ARG A 159 6.09 -17.11 22.69
C ARG A 159 6.63 -18.45 22.20
N GLN A 160 7.41 -18.44 21.12
CA GLN A 160 8.04 -19.65 20.59
C GLN A 160 9.17 -20.16 21.48
N GLY A 161 10.01 -19.27 22.03
CA GLY A 161 11.07 -19.66 22.98
C GLY A 161 10.51 -20.29 24.26
N VAL A 162 9.41 -19.73 24.80
CA VAL A 162 8.71 -20.31 25.95
C VAL A 162 8.13 -21.70 25.65
N GLN A 163 7.74 -21.96 24.40
CA GLN A 163 7.21 -23.26 23.98
C GLN A 163 8.33 -24.28 23.74
N ASP A 164 9.43 -23.86 23.11
CA ASP A 164 10.61 -24.70 22.83
C ASP A 164 11.29 -25.22 24.11
N ASP A 165 11.31 -24.42 25.19
CA ASP A 165 11.83 -24.85 26.49
C ASP A 165 10.95 -25.92 27.19
N ARG A 166 9.68 -26.07 26.80
CA ARG A 166 8.85 -27.21 27.27
C ARG A 166 9.09 -28.50 26.48
N ASP A 167 9.55 -28.39 25.24
CA ASP A 167 9.67 -29.53 24.31
C ASP A 167 11.08 -30.16 24.35
N LYS A 168 12.08 -29.49 24.96
CA LYS A 168 13.48 -29.92 25.08
C LYS A 168 13.74 -31.15 25.98
N GLU A 169 12.79 -31.60 26.80
CA GLU A 169 12.95 -32.84 27.59
C GLU A 169 12.68 -34.13 26.79
N ALA A 170 12.33 -34.05 25.50
CA ALA A 170 12.05 -35.24 24.67
C ALA A 170 12.78 -35.22 23.30
N ASN A 171 14.07 -35.59 23.32
CA ASN A 171 14.92 -36.09 22.22
C ASN A 171 15.20 -35.24 20.94
N GLU A 172 16.49 -35.22 20.54
CA GLU A 172 17.08 -35.25 19.19
C GLU A 172 16.51 -34.42 17.99
N ALA A 173 15.69 -33.39 18.23
CA ALA A 173 14.91 -32.67 17.19
C ALA A 173 15.37 -31.23 16.84
N CYS A 174 16.63 -30.84 17.09
CA CYS A 174 17.07 -29.45 16.95
C CYS A 174 16.92 -28.89 15.52
N ASN A 175 17.24 -29.66 14.48
CA ASN A 175 17.13 -29.19 13.08
C ASN A 175 15.66 -29.02 12.62
N ILE A 176 14.75 -29.88 13.08
CA ILE A 176 13.32 -29.80 12.75
C ILE A 176 12.67 -28.59 13.45
N SER A 177 13.09 -28.28 14.69
CA SER A 177 12.64 -27.10 15.42
C SER A 177 13.03 -25.80 14.70
N ILE A 178 14.28 -25.71 14.20
CA ILE A 178 14.77 -24.52 13.48
C ILE A 178 14.01 -24.31 12.15
N GLU A 179 13.81 -25.35 11.34
CA GLU A 179 13.10 -25.23 10.06
C GLU A 179 11.63 -24.84 10.26
N THR A 180 10.96 -25.44 11.26
CA THR A 180 9.55 -25.10 11.56
C THR A 180 9.39 -23.68 12.11
N ALA A 181 10.33 -23.20 12.94
CA ALA A 181 10.36 -21.81 13.41
C ALA A 181 10.57 -20.82 12.24
N GLN A 182 11.47 -21.14 11.30
CA GLN A 182 11.69 -20.32 10.10
C GLN A 182 10.45 -20.26 9.19
N ARG A 183 9.78 -21.39 8.94
CA ARG A 183 8.54 -21.44 8.15
C ARG A 183 7.42 -20.61 8.80
N ARG A 184 7.26 -20.71 10.12
CA ARG A 184 6.28 -19.92 10.88
C ARG A 184 6.59 -18.43 10.79
N LYS A 185 7.85 -18.03 10.94
CA LYS A 185 8.28 -16.64 10.78
C LYS A 185 7.97 -16.10 9.39
N ALA A 186 8.27 -16.87 8.34
CA ALA A 186 7.99 -16.47 6.97
C ALA A 186 6.47 -16.31 6.71
N ALA A 187 5.64 -17.20 7.27
CA ALA A 187 4.18 -17.06 7.21
C ALA A 187 3.68 -15.80 7.93
N TRP A 188 4.21 -15.51 9.13
CA TRP A 188 3.88 -14.29 9.87
C TRP A 188 4.23 -13.02 9.11
N GLN A 189 5.39 -12.99 8.45
CA GLN A 189 5.80 -11.85 7.64
C GLN A 189 4.86 -11.61 6.45
N VAL A 190 4.38 -12.67 5.80
CA VAL A 190 3.40 -12.52 4.71
C VAL A 190 2.05 -12.02 5.21
N ILE A 191 1.60 -12.46 6.38
CA ILE A 191 0.37 -11.95 7.01
C ILE A 191 0.49 -10.45 7.33
N LEU A 192 1.62 -10.03 7.91
CA LEU A 192 1.87 -8.62 8.24
C LEU A 192 1.98 -7.77 6.97
N LEU A 193 2.61 -8.30 5.92
CA LEU A 193 2.70 -7.64 4.62
C LEU A 193 1.31 -7.44 4.00
N GLU A 194 0.49 -8.47 3.98
CA GLU A 194 -0.88 -8.40 3.49
C GLU A 194 -1.73 -7.40 4.29
N ALA A 195 -1.59 -7.38 5.63
CA ALA A 195 -2.28 -6.40 6.46
C ALA A 195 -1.93 -4.95 6.08
N GLY A 196 -0.65 -4.66 5.81
CA GLY A 196 -0.21 -3.35 5.33
C GLY A 196 -0.80 -2.98 3.95
N ILE A 197 -0.88 -3.95 3.04
CA ILE A 197 -1.49 -3.80 1.72
C ILE A 197 -2.99 -3.50 1.84
N ILE A 198 -3.72 -4.21 2.73
CA ILE A 198 -5.16 -4.04 2.94
C ILE A 198 -5.52 -2.60 3.34
N PHE A 199 -4.81 -2.02 4.31
CA PHE A 199 -5.09 -0.67 4.80
C PHE A 199 -4.97 0.39 3.71
N HIS A 200 -3.92 0.29 2.89
CA HIS A 200 -3.70 1.23 1.80
C HIS A 200 -4.67 0.99 0.63
N SER A 201 -4.90 -0.28 0.28
CA SER A 201 -5.76 -0.67 -0.83
C SER A 201 -7.22 -0.21 -0.65
N VAL A 202 -7.72 -0.19 0.60
CA VAL A 202 -9.09 0.30 0.86
C VAL A 202 -9.19 1.80 0.59
N MET A 203 -8.16 2.58 0.95
CA MET A 203 -8.16 4.04 0.76
C MET A 203 -7.95 4.42 -0.71
N ILE A 204 -7.11 3.69 -1.44
CA ILE A 204 -7.03 3.81 -2.91
C ILE A 204 -8.42 3.60 -3.52
N GLY A 205 -9.12 2.53 -3.10
CA GLY A 205 -10.44 2.23 -3.61
C GLY A 205 -11.43 3.38 -3.32
N VAL A 206 -11.50 3.83 -2.06
CA VAL A 206 -12.41 4.91 -1.65
C VAL A 206 -12.14 6.21 -2.42
N THR A 207 -10.87 6.58 -2.58
CA THR A 207 -10.48 7.79 -3.31
C THR A 207 -10.81 7.68 -4.80
N LEU A 208 -10.51 6.56 -5.46
CA LEU A 208 -10.88 6.31 -6.87
C LEU A 208 -12.40 6.27 -7.09
N GLY A 209 -13.15 5.72 -6.13
CA GLY A 209 -14.61 5.65 -6.20
C GLY A 209 -15.29 7.00 -5.98
N ALA A 210 -14.69 7.88 -5.18
CA ALA A 210 -15.21 9.22 -4.88
C ALA A 210 -14.73 10.30 -5.85
N ASP A 211 -13.62 10.09 -6.57
CA ASP A 211 -13.05 11.08 -7.47
C ASP A 211 -13.97 11.41 -8.65
N SER A 212 -14.19 12.71 -8.88
CA SER A 212 -14.99 13.23 -9.99
C SER A 212 -14.17 14.07 -10.96
N SER A 213 -12.84 14.07 -10.80
CA SER A 213 -11.91 14.86 -11.59
C SER A 213 -11.80 14.36 -13.03
N SER A 214 -11.34 15.23 -13.93
CA SER A 214 -10.99 14.85 -15.30
C SER A 214 -9.78 13.90 -15.37
N ALA A 215 -9.02 13.76 -14.28
CA ALA A 215 -7.87 12.85 -14.19
C ALA A 215 -8.27 11.41 -13.82
N TRP A 216 -9.54 11.15 -13.51
CA TRP A 216 -10.03 9.84 -13.06
C TRP A 216 -9.62 8.68 -13.97
N THR A 217 -9.71 8.84 -15.29
CA THR A 217 -9.33 7.79 -16.24
C THR A 217 -7.85 7.45 -16.16
N THR A 218 -6.99 8.45 -15.98
CA THR A 218 -5.56 8.26 -15.76
C THR A 218 -5.31 7.54 -14.44
N LEU A 219 -6.00 7.94 -13.38
CA LEU A 219 -5.90 7.29 -12.07
C LEU A 219 -6.29 5.80 -12.18
N LEU A 220 -7.42 5.48 -12.83
CA LEU A 220 -7.82 4.09 -13.05
C LEU A 220 -6.75 3.28 -13.80
N LEU A 221 -6.17 3.84 -14.87
CA LEU A 221 -5.11 3.18 -15.62
C LEU A 221 -3.88 2.87 -14.75
N VAL A 222 -3.47 3.83 -13.94
CA VAL A 222 -2.35 3.65 -12.99
C VAL A 222 -2.68 2.59 -11.95
N ILE A 223 -3.90 2.60 -11.40
CA ILE A 223 -4.34 1.60 -10.40
C ILE A 223 -4.39 0.19 -11.00
N ILE A 224 -4.78 0.02 -12.27
CA ILE A 224 -4.73 -1.29 -12.94
C ILE A 224 -3.29 -1.85 -12.91
N PHE A 225 -2.31 -1.05 -13.32
CA PHE A 225 -0.90 -1.50 -13.28
C PHE A 225 -0.38 -1.68 -11.85
N HIS A 226 -0.74 -0.79 -10.93
CA HIS A 226 -0.34 -0.87 -9.52
C HIS A 226 -0.83 -2.19 -8.90
N GLN A 227 -2.13 -2.47 -9.05
CA GLN A 227 -2.81 -3.64 -8.51
C GLN A 227 -2.26 -4.94 -9.11
N LEU A 228 -1.92 -4.94 -10.41
CA LEU A 228 -1.30 -6.10 -11.05
C LEU A 228 0.07 -6.42 -10.44
N PHE A 229 0.93 -5.42 -10.28
CA PHE A 229 2.30 -5.61 -9.77
C PHE A 229 2.34 -5.91 -8.28
N GLU A 230 1.49 -5.25 -7.49
CA GLU A 230 1.35 -5.52 -6.06
C GLU A 230 0.79 -6.93 -5.82
N GLY A 231 -0.20 -7.34 -6.60
CA GLY A 231 -0.75 -8.70 -6.56
C GLY A 231 0.28 -9.74 -6.96
N ALA A 232 1.10 -9.46 -7.97
CA ALA A 232 2.16 -10.35 -8.40
C ALA A 232 3.24 -10.53 -7.32
N ALA A 233 3.61 -9.45 -6.65
CA ALA A 233 4.57 -9.48 -5.55
C ALA A 233 4.05 -10.29 -4.35
N LEU A 234 2.80 -10.05 -3.93
CA LEU A 234 2.15 -10.80 -2.85
C LEU A 234 1.98 -12.28 -3.22
N GLY A 235 1.50 -12.58 -4.43
CA GLY A 235 1.29 -13.95 -4.90
C GLY A 235 2.60 -14.76 -4.98
N ALA A 236 3.72 -14.14 -5.37
CA ALA A 236 5.03 -14.79 -5.35
C ALA A 236 5.51 -15.14 -3.92
N ARG A 237 5.13 -14.33 -2.92
CA ARG A 237 5.42 -14.59 -1.51
C ARG A 237 4.54 -15.71 -0.95
N ILE A 238 3.25 -15.70 -1.28
CA ILE A 238 2.31 -16.75 -0.93
C ILE A 238 2.73 -18.10 -1.54
N ALA A 239 3.13 -18.11 -2.82
CA ALA A 239 3.64 -19.30 -3.51
C ALA A 239 4.88 -19.90 -2.83
N SER A 240 5.70 -19.08 -2.17
CA SER A 240 6.93 -19.53 -1.51
C SER A 240 6.67 -20.17 -0.14
N LEU A 241 5.42 -20.17 0.36
CA LEU A 241 5.06 -20.70 1.67
C LEU A 241 4.24 -22.00 1.53
N HIS A 242 4.68 -23.04 2.25
CA HIS A 242 3.88 -24.26 2.45
C HIS A 242 2.92 -24.05 3.62
N TRP A 243 1.70 -23.58 3.32
CA TRP A 243 0.65 -23.43 4.32
C TRP A 243 0.12 -24.80 4.76
N GLN A 244 -0.14 -24.95 6.07
CA GLN A 244 -0.72 -26.17 6.65
C GLN A 244 -2.09 -26.50 6.04
N THR A 245 -2.87 -25.48 5.67
CA THR A 245 -4.16 -25.63 4.99
C THR A 245 -4.24 -24.70 3.78
N LYS A 246 -4.86 -25.19 2.70
CA LYS A 246 -5.14 -24.37 1.50
C LYS A 246 -6.10 -23.21 1.80
N LEU A 247 -6.87 -23.31 2.89
CA LEU A 247 -7.80 -22.27 3.33
C LEU A 247 -7.09 -20.94 3.57
N HIS A 248 -5.95 -20.94 4.28
CA HIS A 248 -5.22 -19.69 4.54
C HIS A 248 -4.82 -18.99 3.25
N THR A 249 -4.31 -19.75 2.28
CA THR A 249 -3.94 -19.18 0.98
C THR A 249 -5.15 -18.61 0.24
N ILE A 250 -6.26 -19.35 0.21
CA ILE A 250 -7.50 -18.88 -0.43
C ILE A 250 -8.01 -17.60 0.24
N LEU A 251 -7.97 -17.52 1.58
CA LEU A 251 -8.39 -16.33 2.32
C LEU A 251 -7.52 -15.11 1.98
N GLN A 252 -6.19 -15.28 1.88
CA GLN A 252 -5.28 -14.22 1.46
C GLN A 252 -5.59 -13.69 0.05
N ILE A 253 -5.75 -14.64 -0.88
CA ILE A 253 -6.12 -14.32 -2.26
C ILE A 253 -7.43 -13.52 -2.32
N LEU A 254 -8.46 -13.99 -1.60
CA LEU A 254 -9.76 -13.34 -1.58
C LEU A 254 -9.69 -11.96 -0.91
N ALA A 255 -8.92 -11.82 0.18
CA ALA A 255 -8.73 -10.55 0.87
C ALA A 255 -8.13 -9.49 -0.08
N PHE A 256 -7.04 -9.83 -0.78
CA PHE A 256 -6.42 -8.93 -1.77
C PHE A 256 -7.35 -8.61 -2.95
N MET A 257 -8.07 -9.60 -3.46
CA MET A 257 -8.96 -9.41 -4.60
C MET A 257 -10.15 -8.50 -4.29
N LEU A 258 -10.72 -8.59 -3.09
CA LEU A 258 -11.98 -7.92 -2.74
C LEU A 258 -11.78 -6.55 -2.08
N ILE A 259 -10.64 -6.30 -1.43
CA ILE A 259 -10.47 -5.08 -0.64
C ILE A 259 -10.56 -3.79 -1.47
N THR A 260 -9.90 -3.72 -2.63
CA THR A 260 -9.94 -2.52 -3.49
C THR A 260 -11.32 -2.32 -4.13
N PRO A 261 -11.98 -3.34 -4.71
CA PRO A 261 -13.37 -3.23 -5.19
C PRO A 261 -14.37 -2.79 -4.10
N ILE A 262 -14.22 -3.31 -2.87
CA ILE A 262 -15.03 -2.87 -1.72
C ILE A 262 -14.75 -1.39 -1.42
N GLY A 263 -13.48 -0.97 -1.42
CA GLY A 263 -13.10 0.43 -1.28
C GLY A 263 -13.75 1.33 -2.33
N ILE A 264 -13.73 0.93 -3.61
CA ILE A 264 -14.37 1.66 -4.71
C ILE A 264 -15.89 1.78 -4.47
N ALA A 265 -16.54 0.69 -4.07
CA ALA A 265 -17.97 0.70 -3.77
C ALA A 265 -18.30 1.66 -2.60
N ILE A 266 -17.49 1.66 -1.55
CA ILE A 266 -17.61 2.62 -0.44
C ILE A 266 -17.42 4.04 -0.96
N GLY A 267 -16.38 4.30 -1.75
CA GLY A 267 -16.10 5.59 -2.36
C GLY A 267 -17.26 6.15 -3.17
N ILE A 268 -17.88 5.31 -4.02
CA ILE A 268 -19.09 5.67 -4.77
C ILE A 268 -20.24 6.04 -3.82
N GLY A 269 -20.40 5.30 -2.73
CA GLY A 269 -21.45 5.53 -1.72
C GLY A 269 -21.26 6.82 -0.92
N VAL A 270 -20.03 7.15 -0.55
CA VAL A 270 -19.71 8.35 0.26
C VAL A 270 -19.35 9.57 -0.56
N ARG A 271 -19.36 9.50 -1.91
CA ARG A 271 -18.89 10.58 -2.81
C ARG A 271 -19.50 11.96 -2.58
N GLN A 272 -20.71 12.04 -2.02
CA GLN A 272 -21.39 13.32 -1.74
C GLN A 272 -20.92 13.99 -0.44
N SER A 273 -20.28 13.24 0.45
CA SER A 273 -19.76 13.72 1.74
C SER A 273 -18.24 13.59 1.86
N PHE A 274 -17.59 12.87 0.94
CA PHE A 274 -16.16 12.68 0.92
C PHE A 274 -15.45 13.88 0.28
N SER A 275 -14.60 14.54 1.06
CA SER A 275 -13.75 15.64 0.63
C SER A 275 -12.29 15.22 0.70
N ALA A 276 -11.62 15.04 -0.44
CA ALA A 276 -10.22 14.58 -0.49
C ALA A 276 -9.25 15.56 0.20
N ASN A 277 -9.55 16.87 0.16
CA ASN A 277 -8.80 17.93 0.86
C ASN A 277 -9.38 18.24 2.26
N GLY A 278 -10.29 17.43 2.77
CA GLY A 278 -10.83 17.58 4.12
C GLY A 278 -9.85 17.07 5.16
N THR A 279 -9.76 17.73 6.32
CA THR A 279 -8.87 17.36 7.42
C THR A 279 -8.99 15.87 7.80
N ALA A 280 -10.21 15.34 7.84
CA ALA A 280 -10.44 13.93 8.15
C ALA A 280 -9.81 12.99 7.10
N ALA A 281 -10.02 13.25 5.81
CA ALA A 281 -9.46 12.44 4.73
C ALA A 281 -7.93 12.52 4.72
N LEU A 282 -7.38 13.73 4.79
CA LEU A 282 -5.93 13.98 4.80
C LEU A 282 -5.24 13.26 5.96
N VAL A 283 -5.77 13.39 7.19
CA VAL A 283 -5.20 12.72 8.37
C VAL A 283 -5.34 11.20 8.25
N SER A 284 -6.52 10.69 7.86
CA SER A 284 -6.73 9.25 7.73
C SER A 284 -5.83 8.62 6.67
N ILE A 285 -5.77 9.19 5.47
CA ILE A 285 -4.90 8.71 4.38
C ILE A 285 -3.44 8.82 4.81
N GLY A 286 -3.03 9.96 5.37
CA GLY A 286 -1.66 10.19 5.82
C GLY A 286 -1.20 9.18 6.87
N ILE A 287 -2.03 8.88 7.88
CA ILE A 287 -1.72 7.89 8.92
C ILE A 287 -1.68 6.48 8.33
N LEU A 288 -2.69 6.09 7.54
CA LEU A 288 -2.80 4.74 7.01
C LEU A 288 -1.65 4.44 6.04
N ASP A 289 -1.37 5.34 5.10
CA ASP A 289 -0.28 5.15 4.14
C ASP A 289 1.08 5.14 4.83
N SER A 290 1.32 6.06 5.78
CA SER A 290 2.59 6.09 6.53
C SER A 290 2.78 4.82 7.37
N THR A 291 1.72 4.34 8.04
CA THR A 291 1.79 3.11 8.84
C THR A 291 2.03 1.90 7.94
N SER A 292 1.31 1.79 6.83
CA SER A 292 1.52 0.73 5.83
C SER A 292 2.93 0.76 5.26
N ALA A 293 3.49 1.94 4.97
CA ALA A 293 4.87 2.09 4.52
C ALA A 293 5.85 1.45 5.51
N GLY A 294 5.69 1.76 6.81
CA GLY A 294 6.50 1.19 7.89
C GLY A 294 6.44 -0.33 7.95
N ILE A 295 5.23 -0.89 7.87
CA ILE A 295 5.00 -2.34 7.88
C ILE A 295 5.62 -3.01 6.65
N LEU A 296 5.42 -2.44 5.46
CA LEU A 296 5.94 -3.00 4.21
C LEU A 296 7.47 -2.97 4.17
N VAL A 297 8.12 -1.90 4.66
CA VAL A 297 9.58 -1.83 4.76
C VAL A 297 10.11 -2.87 5.76
N SER A 298 9.47 -3.03 6.92
CA SER A 298 9.91 -4.00 7.94
C SER A 298 9.69 -5.46 7.54
N THR A 299 8.67 -5.74 6.73
CA THR A 299 8.36 -7.11 6.26
C THR A 299 9.09 -7.46 4.96
N ALA A 300 9.62 -6.47 4.23
CA ALA A 300 10.47 -6.70 3.07
C ALA A 300 11.79 -7.38 3.52
N PRO A 301 12.05 -8.64 3.11
CA PRO A 301 13.24 -9.34 3.58
C PRO A 301 14.50 -8.73 2.96
N VAL A 302 15.22 -7.92 3.72
CA VAL A 302 16.54 -7.35 3.37
C VAL A 302 17.53 -8.48 2.99
N ARG A 303 17.38 -9.67 3.59
CA ARG A 303 18.18 -10.87 3.30
C ARG A 303 18.00 -11.43 1.88
N SER A 304 16.97 -11.00 1.14
CA SER A 304 16.80 -11.37 -0.27
C SER A 304 17.74 -10.61 -1.21
N LEU A 305 18.38 -9.52 -0.77
CA LEU A 305 19.33 -8.76 -1.62
C LEU A 305 20.75 -9.35 -1.60
N THR A 306 21.09 -10.12 -0.57
CA THR A 306 22.43 -10.68 -0.36
C THR A 306 22.97 -11.55 -1.52
N PRO A 307 22.19 -12.46 -2.15
CA PRO A 307 22.72 -13.24 -3.27
C PRO A 307 22.85 -12.43 -4.57
N ALA A 308 22.08 -11.35 -4.76
CA ALA A 308 22.18 -10.50 -5.95
C ALA A 308 23.36 -9.51 -5.90
N LEU A 309 23.71 -9.03 -4.70
CA LEU A 309 24.84 -8.12 -4.50
C LEU A 309 26.19 -8.83 -4.57
N LEU A 310 26.24 -10.14 -4.29
CA LEU A 310 27.44 -10.98 -4.42
C LEU A 310 27.79 -11.33 -5.88
N LEU A 311 26.95 -10.95 -6.86
CA LEU A 311 27.15 -11.18 -8.29
C LEU A 311 27.56 -9.93 -9.07
N LEU A 312 27.81 -8.80 -8.38
CA LEU A 312 28.40 -7.56 -8.92
C LEU A 312 29.81 -7.37 -8.36
#